data_AF-A0A244EQB8-F1
#
_entry.id   AF-A0A244EQB8-F1
#
_cell.length_a   1.000
_cell.length_b   1.000
_cell.length_c   1.000
_cell.angle_alpha   90.00
_cell.angle_beta   90.00
_cell.angle_gamma   90.00
#
_symmetry.space_group_name_H-M   'P 1'
#
loop_
_entity.id
_entity.type
_entity.pdbx_description
1 polymer ?
#
loop_
_entity_poly.entity_id
_entity_poly.type
_entity_poly.pdbx_seq_one_letter_code
_entity_poly.pdbx_strand_id
1 'polypeptide(L)'
;MSSPDVSPLGLYRYDAVDRLATCQPADQTSIRRFYQLNRLATAVQGNTRHSVIQADDLLLAAQRVGPDQTLTGLLATDQANSVLHSVEAMWSQAFAYSPYGLRSPQTAAVGIPGFTGQTIDPVTGHYLLGNGVRAFNPTLMRFNSPDALSPFGEGGLNAYAYCEGDPVNYSDPSGQNIRAVIIPISLLGSAMRKTFGLSRDAGEGFFEVAYKGLVPGDVSLALKGPRAQLDKALEPLGDSSSLFVRALRQVNNTFGSNNDQNLTLKQAFHYAKLAKQAASGEISDPTAFMRAAISWAKNLPRQGPVAFVGMVLNSGGTLFSGPAQIAKYKTGAALMKPVQQAKAIRSTTRTP
;
A
#
# COMPACT_ATOMS: atom_id res chain seq x y z
N MET A 1 -44.29 14.34 -23.71
CA MET A 1 -42.95 13.75 -23.87
C MET A 1 -43.03 12.34 -23.33
N SER A 2 -42.93 11.32 -24.18
CA SER A 2 -42.77 9.93 -23.75
C SER A 2 -41.56 9.87 -22.82
N SER A 3 -41.67 9.14 -21.71
CA SER A 3 -40.50 8.85 -20.88
C SER A 3 -39.40 8.26 -21.76
N PRO A 4 -38.13 8.66 -21.60
CA PRO A 4 -37.05 8.00 -22.33
C PRO A 4 -37.14 6.50 -22.09
N ASP A 5 -36.93 5.72 -23.14
CA ASP A 5 -36.86 4.26 -23.03
C ASP A 5 -35.61 3.92 -22.22
N VAL A 6 -35.77 3.67 -20.92
CA VAL A 6 -34.66 3.32 -20.02
C VAL A 6 -34.56 1.81 -19.97
N SER A 7 -33.72 1.25 -20.82
CA SER A 7 -33.32 -0.16 -20.71
C SER A 7 -32.20 -0.30 -19.68
N PRO A 8 -32.38 -1.08 -18.61
CA PRO A 8 -31.34 -1.28 -17.61
C PRO A 8 -30.13 -2.03 -18.21
N LEU A 9 -28.92 -1.50 -18.01
CA LEU A 9 -27.67 -2.15 -18.45
C LEU A 9 -27.31 -3.39 -17.62
N GLY A 10 -27.84 -3.48 -16.39
CA GLY A 10 -27.68 -4.63 -15.52
C GLY A 10 -28.40 -4.46 -14.18
N LEU A 11 -28.53 -5.56 -13.44
CA LEU A 11 -29.13 -5.63 -12.12
C LEU A 11 -28.09 -6.07 -11.08
N TYR A 12 -28.03 -5.33 -9.98
CA TYR A 12 -27.16 -5.65 -8.84
C TYR A 12 -28.03 -6.06 -7.65
N ARG A 13 -27.60 -7.08 -6.90
CA ARG A 13 -28.26 -7.52 -5.67
C ARG A 13 -27.22 -7.67 -4.57
N TYR A 14 -27.61 -7.28 -3.37
CA TYR A 14 -26.77 -7.28 -2.19
C TYR A 14 -27.29 -8.31 -1.17
N ASP A 15 -26.39 -8.86 -0.36
CA ASP A 15 -26.77 -9.69 0.78
C ASP A 15 -27.19 -8.83 1.98
N ALA A 16 -27.61 -9.49 3.08
CA ALA A 16 -28.10 -8.80 4.28
C ALA A 16 -27.03 -8.01 5.06
N VAL A 17 -25.77 -8.03 4.62
CA VAL A 17 -24.67 -7.27 5.21
C VAL A 17 -24.05 -6.31 4.18
N ASP A 18 -24.85 -5.89 3.20
CA ASP A 18 -24.54 -4.89 2.17
C ASP A 18 -23.34 -5.24 1.27
N ARG A 19 -23.10 -6.53 1.02
CA ARG A 19 -22.09 -6.98 0.04
C ARG A 19 -22.77 -7.40 -1.26
N LEU A 20 -22.12 -7.11 -2.37
CA LEU A 20 -22.59 -7.42 -3.71
C LEU A 20 -22.68 -8.94 -3.93
N ALA A 21 -23.87 -9.50 -3.77
CA ALA A 21 -24.12 -10.93 -3.91
C ALA A 21 -24.29 -11.35 -5.38
N THR A 22 -24.87 -10.48 -6.22
CA THR A 22 -25.14 -10.82 -7.63
C THR A 22 -25.01 -9.59 -8.53
N CYS A 23 -24.38 -9.77 -9.69
CA CYS A 23 -24.40 -8.83 -10.81
C CYS A 23 -24.94 -9.55 -12.05
N GLN A 24 -25.97 -9.00 -12.69
CA GLN A 24 -26.59 -9.54 -13.89
C GLN A 24 -26.58 -8.48 -15.00
N PRO A 25 -25.58 -8.47 -15.88
CA PRO A 25 -25.59 -7.64 -17.08
C PRO A 25 -26.80 -8.01 -17.97
N ALA A 26 -27.35 -7.05 -18.71
CA ALA A 26 -28.59 -7.24 -19.48
C ALA A 26 -28.57 -8.45 -20.43
N ASP A 27 -27.43 -8.68 -21.09
CA ASP A 27 -27.26 -9.72 -22.11
C ASP A 27 -26.35 -10.89 -21.66
N GLN A 28 -26.09 -11.02 -20.37
CA GLN A 28 -25.18 -12.05 -19.84
C GLN A 28 -25.79 -12.84 -18.69
N THR A 29 -25.23 -14.03 -18.46
CA THR A 29 -25.58 -14.85 -17.31
C THR A 29 -25.18 -14.15 -16.01
N SER A 30 -26.04 -14.26 -15.00
CA SER A 30 -25.81 -13.67 -13.69
C SER A 30 -24.52 -14.20 -13.06
N ILE A 31 -23.74 -13.30 -12.49
CA ILE A 31 -22.53 -13.59 -11.72
C ILE A 31 -22.91 -13.56 -10.24
N ARG A 32 -22.83 -14.70 -9.56
CA ARG A 32 -23.01 -14.82 -8.12
C ARG A 32 -21.66 -14.80 -7.41
N ARG A 33 -21.54 -14.04 -6.33
CA ARG A 33 -20.30 -13.83 -5.58
C ARG A 33 -20.40 -14.43 -4.18
N PHE A 34 -19.34 -15.10 -3.75
CA PHE A 34 -19.24 -15.77 -2.45
C PHE A 34 -17.98 -15.30 -1.73
N TYR A 35 -18.15 -15.00 -0.45
CA TYR A 35 -17.14 -14.32 0.36
C TYR A 35 -16.68 -15.19 1.51
N GLN A 36 -15.37 -15.21 1.77
CA GLN A 36 -14.77 -15.78 2.97
C GLN A 36 -14.09 -14.66 3.75
N LEU A 37 -14.46 -14.47 5.02
CA LEU A 37 -13.93 -13.39 5.87
C LEU A 37 -13.98 -12.00 5.18
N ASN A 38 -15.09 -11.72 4.50
CA ASN A 38 -15.32 -10.50 3.72
C ASN A 38 -14.40 -10.30 2.49
N ARG A 39 -13.73 -11.34 2.02
CA ARG A 39 -12.94 -11.34 0.78
C ARG A 39 -13.61 -12.19 -0.27
N LEU A 40 -13.63 -11.73 -1.53
CA LEU A 40 -14.20 -12.51 -2.64
C LEU A 40 -13.39 -13.79 -2.82
N ALA A 41 -14.00 -14.94 -2.53
CA ALA A 41 -13.35 -16.25 -2.64
C ALA A 41 -13.75 -16.95 -3.94
N THR A 42 -15.02 -16.82 -4.33
CA THR A 42 -15.56 -17.50 -5.50
C THR A 42 -16.60 -16.64 -6.22
N ALA A 43 -16.55 -16.64 -7.55
CA ALA A 43 -17.60 -16.13 -8.41
C ALA A 43 -18.11 -17.26 -9.32
N VAL A 44 -19.43 -17.37 -9.48
CA VAL A 44 -20.06 -18.38 -10.34
C VAL A 44 -20.88 -17.67 -11.41
N GLN A 45 -20.60 -17.99 -12.68
CA GLN A 45 -21.30 -17.46 -13.84
C GLN A 45 -21.69 -18.62 -14.76
N GLY A 46 -22.99 -18.91 -14.88
CA GLY A 46 -23.47 -20.11 -15.57
C GLY A 46 -22.86 -21.39 -14.97
N ASN A 47 -22.22 -22.20 -15.82
CA ASN A 47 -21.52 -23.43 -15.42
C ASN A 47 -20.03 -23.22 -15.13
N THR A 48 -19.56 -21.97 -15.13
CA THR A 48 -18.17 -21.63 -14.85
C THR A 48 -18.03 -21.07 -13.44
N ARG A 49 -17.04 -21.59 -12.70
CA ARG A 49 -16.66 -21.12 -11.37
C ARG A 49 -15.25 -20.55 -11.42
N HIS A 50 -15.09 -19.32 -10.95
CA HIS A 50 -13.81 -18.66 -10.73
C HIS A 50 -13.54 -18.63 -9.23
N SER A 51 -12.42 -19.18 -8.79
CA SER A 51 -12.00 -19.19 -7.38
C SER A 51 -10.62 -18.59 -7.23
N VAL A 52 -10.40 -17.90 -6.13
CA VAL A 52 -9.12 -17.28 -5.79
C VAL A 52 -8.43 -18.12 -4.72
N ILE A 53 -7.16 -18.42 -4.94
CA ILE A 53 -6.28 -19.07 -3.95
C ILE A 53 -5.36 -17.98 -3.41
N GLN A 54 -5.43 -17.75 -2.11
CA GLN A 54 -4.69 -16.71 -1.42
C GLN A 54 -4.16 -17.23 -0.08
N ALA A 55 -3.02 -16.71 0.36
CA ALA A 55 -2.49 -16.90 1.70
C ALA A 55 -2.40 -15.52 2.36
N ASP A 56 -3.06 -15.35 3.50
CA ASP A 56 -3.30 -14.03 4.09
C ASP A 56 -3.88 -13.06 3.03
N ASP A 57 -3.27 -11.89 2.83
CA ASP A 57 -3.68 -10.91 1.82
C ASP A 57 -3.03 -11.14 0.44
N LEU A 58 -2.15 -12.14 0.29
CA LEU A 58 -1.41 -12.37 -0.94
C LEU A 58 -2.20 -13.27 -1.90
N LEU A 59 -2.55 -12.73 -3.07
CA LEU A 59 -3.11 -13.52 -4.17
C LEU A 59 -2.03 -14.41 -4.80
N LEU A 60 -2.27 -15.71 -4.82
CA LEU A 60 -1.31 -16.70 -5.31
C LEU A 60 -1.73 -17.29 -6.66
N ALA A 61 -3.00 -17.64 -6.79
CA ALA A 61 -3.52 -18.25 -8.01
C ALA A 61 -5.00 -17.95 -8.21
N ALA A 62 -5.44 -18.02 -9.45
CA ALA A 62 -6.85 -18.06 -9.82
C ALA A 62 -7.16 -19.40 -10.49
N GLN A 63 -8.25 -20.03 -10.09
CA GLN A 63 -8.74 -21.26 -10.66
C GLN A 63 -10.06 -21.01 -11.40
N ARG A 64 -10.13 -21.42 -12.66
CA ARG A 64 -11.34 -21.45 -13.46
C ARG A 64 -11.76 -22.90 -13.69
N VAL A 65 -12.90 -23.27 -13.13
CA VAL A 65 -13.52 -24.59 -13.32
C VAL A 65 -14.71 -24.41 -14.24
N GLY A 66 -14.62 -24.96 -15.45
CA GLY A 66 -15.74 -25.10 -16.38
C GLY A 66 -16.26 -26.55 -16.39
N PRO A 67 -17.20 -26.87 -17.30
CA PRO A 67 -17.77 -28.22 -17.42
C PRO A 67 -16.71 -29.28 -17.78
N ASP A 68 -15.79 -28.96 -18.68
CA ASP A 68 -14.88 -29.95 -19.27
C ASP A 68 -13.41 -29.76 -18.83
N GLN A 69 -13.10 -28.64 -18.17
CA GLN A 69 -11.71 -28.30 -17.84
C GLN A 69 -11.61 -27.51 -16.54
N THR A 70 -10.55 -27.80 -15.80
CA THR A 70 -10.06 -26.95 -14.72
C THR A 70 -8.74 -26.33 -15.14
N LEU A 71 -8.67 -25.01 -15.09
CA LEU A 71 -7.49 -24.22 -15.38
C LEU A 71 -7.07 -23.49 -14.11
N THR A 72 -5.77 -23.53 -13.81
CA THR A 72 -5.20 -22.83 -12.66
C THR A 72 -4.05 -21.97 -13.16
N GLY A 73 -4.19 -20.66 -12.97
CA GLY A 73 -3.16 -19.67 -13.30
C GLY A 73 -2.48 -19.17 -12.02
N LEU A 74 -1.15 -19.20 -12.00
CA LEU A 74 -0.36 -18.53 -10.97
C LEU A 74 -0.37 -17.04 -11.21
N LEU A 75 -0.58 -16.26 -10.15
CA LEU A 75 -0.66 -14.80 -10.23
C LEU A 75 0.64 -14.20 -9.70
N ALA A 76 1.20 -13.26 -10.47
CA ALA A 76 2.23 -12.36 -9.98
C ALA A 76 1.59 -11.01 -9.67
N THR A 77 1.67 -10.60 -8.40
CA THR A 77 1.09 -9.35 -7.91
C THR A 77 2.15 -8.32 -7.53
N ASP A 78 1.76 -7.05 -7.60
CA ASP A 78 2.52 -5.94 -7.01
C ASP A 78 2.24 -5.79 -5.50
N GLN A 79 2.89 -4.81 -4.87
CA GLN A 79 2.73 -4.51 -3.45
C GLN A 79 1.30 -4.12 -3.04
N ALA A 80 0.51 -3.58 -3.97
CA ALA A 80 -0.88 -3.21 -3.74
C ALA A 80 -1.84 -4.38 -4.02
N ASN A 81 -1.32 -5.57 -4.33
CA ASN A 81 -2.03 -6.78 -4.73
C ASN A 81 -2.62 -6.72 -6.15
N SER A 82 -2.16 -5.80 -6.99
CA SER A 82 -2.57 -5.73 -8.40
C SER A 82 -1.94 -6.88 -9.17
N VAL A 83 -2.74 -7.65 -9.92
CA VAL A 83 -2.23 -8.75 -10.75
C VAL A 83 -1.54 -8.19 -11.99
N LEU A 84 -0.21 -8.34 -12.06
CA LEU A 84 0.63 -7.92 -13.20
C LEU A 84 0.83 -9.04 -14.21
N HIS A 85 0.87 -10.30 -13.77
CA HIS A 85 0.93 -11.44 -14.66
C HIS A 85 0.03 -12.58 -14.18
N SER A 86 -0.55 -13.31 -15.13
CA SER A 86 -1.16 -14.63 -14.93
C SER A 86 -0.39 -15.65 -15.78
N VAL A 87 0.03 -16.75 -15.17
CA VAL A 87 0.77 -17.83 -15.85
C VAL A 87 0.02 -19.14 -15.67
N GLU A 88 -0.48 -19.67 -16.77
CA GLU A 88 -1.10 -20.99 -16.86
C GLU A 88 -0.16 -21.95 -17.61
N ALA A 89 -0.52 -23.25 -17.66
CA ALA A 89 0.38 -24.31 -18.14
C ALA A 89 0.95 -24.08 -19.56
N MET A 90 0.20 -23.42 -20.45
CA MET A 90 0.59 -23.22 -21.85
C MET A 90 0.54 -21.76 -22.32
N TRP A 91 0.17 -20.83 -21.44
CA TRP A 91 0.02 -19.42 -21.81
C TRP A 91 0.29 -18.51 -20.62
N SER A 92 0.76 -17.31 -20.92
CA SER A 92 0.93 -16.24 -19.95
C SER A 92 0.29 -14.96 -20.46
N GLN A 93 -0.26 -14.19 -19.53
CA GLN A 93 -0.87 -12.91 -19.80
C GLN A 93 -0.25 -11.86 -18.90
N ALA A 94 0.17 -10.74 -19.49
CA ALA A 94 0.64 -9.56 -18.77
C ALA A 94 -0.47 -8.51 -18.71
N PHE A 95 -0.52 -7.80 -17.59
CA PHE A 95 -1.45 -6.70 -17.35
C PHE A 95 -0.65 -5.44 -16.99
N ALA A 96 -1.13 -4.31 -17.48
CA ALA A 96 -0.61 -3.00 -17.13
C ALA A 96 -1.75 -2.10 -16.67
N TYR A 97 -1.50 -1.31 -15.63
CA TYR A 97 -2.46 -0.40 -15.03
C TYR A 97 -1.86 1.00 -15.00
N SER A 98 -2.70 2.01 -15.20
CA SER A 98 -2.38 3.35 -14.74
C SER A 98 -2.31 3.38 -13.20
N PRO A 99 -1.73 4.43 -12.59
CA PRO A 99 -1.75 4.58 -11.13
C PRO A 99 -3.14 4.45 -10.51
N TYR A 100 -4.19 4.84 -11.24
CA TYR A 100 -5.59 4.76 -10.81
C TYR A 100 -6.31 3.51 -11.33
N GLY A 101 -5.58 2.48 -11.75
CA GLY A 101 -6.16 1.18 -12.12
C GLY A 101 -6.77 1.12 -13.52
N LEU A 102 -6.64 2.16 -14.35
CA LEU A 102 -7.11 2.09 -15.74
C LEU A 102 -6.30 1.05 -16.50
N ARG A 103 -6.96 0.10 -17.16
CA ARG A 103 -6.34 -0.94 -17.98
C ARG A 103 -7.02 -1.08 -19.33
N SER A 104 -6.32 -1.67 -20.28
CA SER A 104 -6.85 -2.02 -21.60
C SER A 104 -8.00 -3.05 -21.48
N PRO A 105 -9.15 -2.83 -22.15
CA PRO A 105 -10.25 -3.81 -22.17
C PRO A 105 -9.86 -5.15 -22.78
N GLN A 106 -8.88 -5.17 -23.70
CA GLN A 106 -8.40 -6.38 -24.38
C GLN A 106 -7.76 -7.39 -23.42
N THR A 107 -7.32 -6.94 -22.24
CA THR A 107 -6.77 -7.82 -21.18
C THR A 107 -7.71 -7.96 -20.00
N ALA A 108 -8.97 -7.51 -20.07
CA ALA A 108 -9.94 -7.70 -19.00
C ALA A 108 -10.48 -9.13 -19.02
N ALA A 109 -9.76 -10.07 -18.40
CA ALA A 109 -10.26 -11.42 -18.18
C ALA A 109 -11.39 -11.39 -17.13
N VAL A 110 -12.56 -11.93 -17.49
CA VAL A 110 -13.72 -12.03 -16.58
C VAL A 110 -13.37 -12.91 -15.39
N GLY A 111 -13.63 -12.40 -14.18
CA GLY A 111 -13.48 -13.16 -12.94
C GLY A 111 -12.04 -13.30 -12.40
N ILE A 112 -11.03 -12.74 -13.07
CA ILE A 112 -9.66 -12.67 -12.52
C ILE A 112 -9.51 -11.37 -11.71
N PRO A 113 -8.99 -11.43 -10.47
CA PRO A 113 -8.58 -10.26 -9.72
C PRO A 113 -7.65 -9.35 -10.54
N GLY A 114 -7.87 -8.04 -10.49
CA GLY A 114 -7.14 -7.05 -11.27
C GLY A 114 -6.37 -6.08 -10.39
N PHE A 115 -6.62 -4.78 -10.59
CA PHE A 115 -6.03 -3.69 -9.81
C PHE A 115 -6.37 -3.85 -8.33
N THR A 116 -5.36 -3.79 -7.46
CA THR A 116 -5.50 -3.94 -6.01
C THR A 116 -6.25 -5.21 -5.55
N GLY A 117 -6.19 -6.28 -6.36
CA GLY A 117 -6.91 -7.53 -6.14
C GLY A 117 -8.41 -7.45 -6.43
N GLN A 118 -8.90 -6.34 -7.01
CA GLN A 118 -10.30 -6.12 -7.29
C GLN A 118 -10.67 -6.56 -8.72
N THR A 119 -11.81 -7.22 -8.85
CA THR A 119 -12.36 -7.57 -10.17
C THR A 119 -13.02 -6.35 -10.78
N ILE A 120 -12.77 -6.09 -12.07
CA ILE A 120 -13.50 -5.05 -12.80
C ILE A 120 -14.98 -5.46 -12.90
N ASP A 121 -15.87 -4.49 -12.74
CA ASP A 121 -17.29 -4.69 -13.00
C ASP A 121 -17.54 -4.78 -14.52
N PRO A 122 -18.19 -5.85 -15.01
CA PRO A 122 -18.38 -6.06 -16.45
C PRO A 122 -19.41 -5.11 -17.08
N VAL A 123 -20.26 -4.44 -16.30
CA VAL A 123 -21.28 -3.52 -16.84
C VAL A 123 -20.70 -2.12 -16.99
N THR A 124 -19.95 -1.64 -15.99
CA THR A 124 -19.50 -0.24 -15.95
C THR A 124 -18.01 -0.05 -16.16
N GLY A 125 -17.19 -1.11 -16.09
CA GLY A 125 -15.73 -0.99 -16.12
C GLY A 125 -15.13 -0.37 -14.84
N HIS A 126 -15.90 -0.29 -13.76
CA HIS A 126 -15.46 0.28 -12.48
C HIS A 126 -14.93 -0.80 -11.54
N TYR A 127 -14.31 -0.38 -10.43
CA TYR A 127 -14.00 -1.28 -9.31
C TYR A 127 -15.03 -1.06 -8.20
N LEU A 128 -15.74 -2.12 -7.81
CA LEU A 128 -16.77 -2.06 -6.76
C LEU A 128 -16.13 -2.37 -5.39
N LEU A 129 -15.40 -1.37 -4.87
CA LEU A 129 -14.61 -1.49 -3.63
C LEU A 129 -15.52 -1.72 -2.40
N GLY A 130 -14.94 -2.33 -1.35
CA GLY A 130 -15.71 -2.72 -0.17
C GLY A 130 -16.72 -3.83 -0.43
N ASN A 131 -16.52 -4.63 -1.47
CA ASN A 131 -17.51 -5.59 -1.97
C ASN A 131 -18.81 -4.93 -2.43
N GLY A 132 -18.74 -3.75 -3.06
CA GLY A 132 -19.91 -3.07 -3.63
C GLY A 132 -20.41 -1.85 -2.86
N VAL A 133 -19.71 -1.43 -1.80
CA VAL A 133 -20.02 -0.23 -1.02
C VAL A 133 -19.87 1.04 -1.87
N ARG A 134 -18.74 1.20 -2.57
CA ARG A 134 -18.51 2.34 -3.46
C ARG A 134 -17.95 1.90 -4.81
N ALA A 135 -18.48 2.50 -5.87
CA ALA A 135 -17.93 2.35 -7.21
C ALA A 135 -16.78 3.35 -7.40
N PHE A 136 -15.56 2.83 -7.54
CA PHE A 136 -14.39 3.60 -7.95
C PHE A 136 -14.28 3.60 -9.47
N ASN A 137 -14.24 4.80 -10.05
CA ASN A 137 -14.11 5.00 -11.49
C ASN A 137 -12.63 5.26 -11.84
N PRO A 138 -11.92 4.30 -12.49
CA PRO A 138 -10.51 4.47 -12.82
C PRO A 138 -10.25 5.54 -13.88
N THR A 139 -11.26 5.88 -14.70
CA THR A 139 -11.19 6.94 -15.71
C THR A 139 -11.31 8.32 -15.07
N LEU A 140 -12.25 8.49 -14.13
CA LEU A 140 -12.43 9.74 -13.39
C LEU A 140 -11.50 9.87 -12.17
N MET A 141 -10.77 8.81 -11.83
CA MET A 141 -9.81 8.76 -10.73
C MET A 141 -10.44 9.05 -9.35
N ARG A 142 -11.72 8.72 -9.16
CA ARG A 142 -12.48 9.04 -7.95
C ARG A 142 -13.64 8.06 -7.71
N PHE A 143 -14.22 8.12 -6.52
CA PHE A 143 -15.48 7.44 -6.23
C PHE A 143 -16.67 8.14 -6.88
N ASN A 144 -17.70 7.37 -7.22
CA ASN A 144 -18.96 7.89 -7.76
C ASN A 144 -19.96 8.29 -6.66
N SER A 145 -19.74 7.85 -5.42
CA SER A 145 -20.53 8.23 -4.24
C SER A 145 -19.64 8.89 -3.18
N PRO A 146 -20.18 9.84 -2.40
CA PRO A 146 -19.45 10.46 -1.31
C PRO A 146 -19.18 9.45 -0.18
N ASP A 147 -18.08 9.65 0.54
CA ASP A 147 -17.76 8.96 1.78
C ASP A 147 -18.72 9.36 2.90
N ALA A 148 -19.30 8.39 3.60
CA ALA A 148 -20.14 8.65 4.76
C ALA A 148 -19.34 9.17 5.97
N LEU A 149 -18.03 8.90 6.01
CA LEU A 149 -17.14 9.35 7.07
C LEU A 149 -16.50 10.72 6.75
N SER A 150 -16.67 11.25 5.55
CA SER A 150 -16.22 12.62 5.23
C SER A 150 -17.19 13.69 5.74
N PRO A 151 -16.72 14.92 6.00
CA PRO A 151 -15.33 15.38 5.89
C PRO A 151 -14.51 15.26 7.19
N PHE A 152 -15.16 14.88 8.31
CA PHE A 152 -14.57 15.00 9.65
C PHE A 152 -14.17 13.66 10.31
N GLY A 153 -14.49 12.53 9.69
CA GLY A 153 -14.05 11.18 10.08
C GLY A 153 -12.92 10.66 9.18
N GLU A 154 -12.80 9.35 9.05
CA GLU A 154 -11.68 8.67 8.38
C GLU A 154 -11.63 8.90 6.85
N GLY A 155 -12.73 9.33 6.22
CA GLY A 155 -12.80 9.60 4.78
C GLY A 155 -12.09 10.90 4.34
N GLY A 156 -11.66 11.74 5.28
CA GLY A 156 -10.96 13.00 4.99
C GLY A 156 -11.83 14.06 4.30
N LEU A 157 -11.23 15.21 3.97
CA LEU A 157 -11.98 16.39 3.50
C LEU A 157 -12.69 16.20 2.16
N ASN A 158 -12.10 15.43 1.23
CA ASN A 158 -12.69 15.19 -0.08
C ASN A 158 -13.42 13.84 -0.08
N ALA A 159 -14.74 13.88 0.05
CA ALA A 159 -15.62 12.72 0.11
C ALA A 159 -15.55 11.77 -1.09
N TYR A 160 -14.91 12.17 -2.20
CA TYR A 160 -14.79 11.35 -3.40
C TYR A 160 -13.37 10.91 -3.72
N ALA A 161 -12.38 11.37 -2.95
CA ALA A 161 -10.98 11.07 -3.25
C ALA A 161 -10.69 9.57 -3.06
N TYR A 162 -10.03 8.98 -4.06
CA TYR A 162 -9.42 7.67 -3.90
C TYR A 162 -7.97 7.85 -3.43
N CYS A 163 -7.58 7.13 -2.37
CA CYS A 163 -6.21 7.12 -1.84
C CYS A 163 -5.63 8.52 -1.54
N GLU A 164 -6.47 9.50 -1.16
CA GLU A 164 -6.07 10.91 -0.99
C GLU A 164 -5.33 11.51 -2.21
N GLY A 165 -5.53 10.95 -3.40
CA GLY A 165 -4.84 11.34 -4.62
C GLY A 165 -3.48 10.67 -4.87
N ASP A 166 -3.11 9.68 -4.06
CA ASP A 166 -1.83 8.94 -4.16
C ASP A 166 -2.01 7.40 -4.18
N PRO A 167 -2.64 6.85 -5.24
CA PRO A 167 -2.94 5.42 -5.35
C PRO A 167 -1.72 4.52 -5.61
N VAL A 168 -0.52 5.10 -5.72
CA VAL A 168 0.74 4.35 -5.83
C VAL A 168 1.21 3.90 -4.45
N ASN A 169 1.03 4.75 -3.45
CA ASN A 169 1.51 4.53 -2.08
C ASN A 169 0.41 4.04 -1.14
N TYR A 170 -0.85 4.20 -1.54
CA TYR A 170 -2.01 3.82 -0.74
C TYR A 170 -2.99 2.98 -1.54
N SER A 171 -3.77 2.17 -0.83
CA SER A 171 -4.91 1.43 -1.37
C SER A 171 -6.11 1.61 -0.45
N ASP A 172 -7.33 1.52 -0.98
CA ASP A 172 -8.56 1.49 -0.17
C ASP A 172 -9.39 0.26 -0.54
N PRO A 173 -9.07 -0.94 0.00
CA PRO A 173 -9.81 -2.15 -0.30
C PRO A 173 -11.27 -2.11 0.16
N SER A 174 -11.55 -1.34 1.22
CA SER A 174 -12.90 -1.17 1.80
C SER A 174 -13.77 -0.20 1.02
N GLY A 175 -13.17 0.63 0.16
CA GLY A 175 -13.84 1.79 -0.39
C GLY A 175 -14.35 2.71 0.70
N GLN A 176 -13.66 2.89 1.83
CA GLN A 176 -14.02 3.81 2.94
C GLN A 176 -12.75 4.28 3.66
N ASN A 177 -11.81 3.36 3.89
CA ASN A 177 -10.62 3.59 4.69
C ASN A 177 -9.34 3.36 3.89
N ILE A 178 -8.54 4.42 3.77
CA ILE A 178 -7.21 4.37 3.15
C ILE A 178 -6.23 3.55 3.99
N ARG A 179 -5.45 2.71 3.33
CA ARG A 179 -4.36 1.93 3.91
C ARG A 179 -3.08 2.26 3.18
N ALA A 180 -1.99 2.42 3.93
CA ALA A 180 -0.66 2.46 3.33
C ALA A 180 -0.37 1.09 2.70
N VAL A 181 0.24 1.12 1.52
CA VAL A 181 0.69 -0.10 0.85
C VAL A 181 1.96 -0.57 1.57
N ILE A 182 1.83 -1.60 2.40
CA ILE A 182 2.93 -2.18 3.19
C ILE A 182 3.45 -3.41 2.45
N ILE A 183 4.75 -3.44 2.13
CA ILE A 183 5.39 -4.61 1.52
C ILE A 183 5.26 -5.80 2.51
N PRO A 184 4.63 -6.93 2.12
CA PRO A 184 4.61 -8.11 2.96
C PRO A 184 6.05 -8.62 3.13
N ILE A 185 6.57 -8.51 4.36
CA ILE A 185 7.94 -8.87 4.75
C ILE A 185 8.31 -10.30 4.30
N SER A 186 7.34 -11.20 4.25
CA SER A 186 7.50 -12.61 3.85
C SER A 186 8.01 -12.79 2.41
N LEU A 187 7.58 -11.95 1.47
CA LEU A 187 8.08 -11.96 0.08
C LEU A 187 9.52 -11.45 -0.01
N LEU A 188 9.87 -10.46 0.81
CA LEU A 188 11.22 -9.90 0.80
C LEU A 188 12.23 -10.84 1.43
N GLY A 189 11.83 -11.57 2.48
CA GLY A 189 12.63 -12.62 3.09
C GLY A 189 12.88 -13.80 2.14
N SER A 190 11.90 -14.21 1.33
CA SER A 190 12.06 -15.31 0.36
C SER A 190 12.95 -14.95 -0.83
N ALA A 191 12.76 -13.77 -1.42
CA ALA A 191 13.59 -13.29 -2.53
C ALA A 191 15.06 -13.08 -2.10
N MET A 192 15.30 -12.44 -0.95
CA MET A 192 16.65 -12.09 -0.49
C MET A 192 17.43 -13.30 0.07
N ARG A 193 16.75 -14.34 0.60
CA ARG A 193 17.37 -15.64 0.96
C ARG A 193 18.13 -16.24 -0.23
N LYS A 194 17.51 -16.19 -1.41
CA LYS A 194 18.05 -16.76 -2.65
C LYS A 194 19.19 -15.91 -3.22
N THR A 195 19.10 -14.59 -3.08
CA THR A 195 20.08 -13.64 -3.66
C THR A 195 21.34 -13.46 -2.80
N PHE A 196 21.23 -13.56 -1.46
CA PHE A 196 22.34 -13.26 -0.53
C PHE A 196 22.83 -14.46 0.30
N GLY A 197 22.30 -15.68 0.07
CA GLY A 197 22.85 -16.90 0.68
C GLY A 197 22.75 -16.98 2.21
N LEU A 198 21.67 -16.42 2.79
CA LEU A 198 21.45 -16.43 4.24
C LEU A 198 21.01 -17.82 4.74
N SER A 199 21.55 -18.26 5.89
CA SER A 199 21.28 -19.57 6.49
C SER A 199 19.84 -19.70 7.02
N ARG A 200 19.37 -20.94 7.19
CA ARG A 200 18.01 -21.29 7.65
C ARG A 200 17.67 -20.69 9.03
N ASP A 201 18.64 -20.63 9.94
CA ASP A 201 18.48 -20.09 11.31
C ASP A 201 18.44 -18.55 11.35
N ALA A 202 19.01 -17.88 10.35
CA ALA A 202 18.88 -16.43 10.23
C ALA A 202 17.42 -16.03 9.95
N GLY A 203 16.66 -16.91 9.28
CA GLY A 203 15.24 -16.76 8.91
C GLY A 203 14.32 -16.33 10.05
N GLU A 204 14.38 -17.01 11.20
CA GLU A 204 13.46 -16.75 12.31
C GLU A 204 13.71 -15.39 12.98
N GLY A 205 14.97 -15.03 13.20
CA GLY A 205 15.35 -13.72 13.73
C GLY A 205 14.99 -12.55 12.81
N PHE A 206 14.98 -12.75 11.49
CA PHE A 206 14.51 -11.71 10.55
C PHE A 206 13.02 -11.43 10.68
N PHE A 207 12.19 -12.49 10.68
CA PHE A 207 10.74 -12.33 10.79
C PHE A 207 10.35 -11.68 12.10
N GLU A 208 10.99 -12.07 13.21
CA GLU A 208 10.74 -11.48 14.51
C GLU A 208 11.08 -9.99 14.54
N VAL A 209 12.28 -9.59 14.10
CA VAL A 209 12.69 -8.17 14.11
C VAL A 209 11.82 -7.33 13.17
N ALA A 210 11.47 -7.85 12.00
CA ALA A 210 10.63 -7.13 11.06
C ALA A 210 9.17 -7.02 11.55
N TYR A 211 8.63 -8.08 12.17
CA TYR A 211 7.31 -8.06 12.79
C TYR A 211 7.26 -7.02 13.93
N LYS A 212 8.24 -7.04 14.84
CA LYS A 212 8.34 -6.06 15.95
C LYS A 212 8.47 -4.61 15.49
N GLY A 213 8.91 -4.38 14.25
CA GLY A 213 9.03 -3.06 13.64
C GLY A 213 7.76 -2.54 12.96
N LEU A 214 6.81 -3.43 12.64
CA LEU A 214 5.58 -3.09 11.93
C LEU A 214 4.30 -3.28 12.76
N VAL A 215 4.27 -4.23 13.68
CA VAL A 215 3.09 -4.57 14.49
C VAL A 215 3.32 -4.14 15.94
N PRO A 216 2.51 -3.21 16.49
CA PRO A 216 2.60 -2.83 17.90
C PRO A 216 2.35 -4.03 18.82
N GLY A 217 3.09 -4.11 19.93
CA GLY A 217 2.86 -5.10 20.97
C GLY A 217 1.64 -4.78 21.84
N ASP A 218 1.09 -5.79 22.51
CA ASP A 218 -0.14 -5.68 23.31
C ASP A 218 0.00 -4.76 24.54
N VAL A 219 1.24 -4.42 24.93
CA VAL A 219 1.53 -3.59 26.10
C VAL A 219 2.28 -2.32 25.69
N SER A 220 1.71 -1.17 26.02
CA SER A 220 2.39 0.13 25.88
C SER A 220 3.49 0.24 26.94
N LEU A 221 4.69 -0.21 26.60
CA LEU A 221 5.88 -0.08 27.44
C LEU A 221 6.56 1.26 27.18
N ALA A 222 6.99 1.93 28.26
CA ALA A 222 7.80 3.13 28.15
C ALA A 222 9.11 2.83 27.42
N LEU A 223 9.49 3.69 26.47
CA LEU A 223 10.77 3.61 25.78
C LEU A 223 11.93 3.72 26.78
N LYS A 224 13.00 2.97 26.54
CA LYS A 224 14.21 2.95 27.38
C LYS A 224 15.45 3.19 26.52
N GLY A 225 16.55 3.55 27.19
CA GLY A 225 17.88 3.61 26.59
C GLY A 225 17.95 4.48 25.31
N PRO A 226 18.67 4.02 24.26
CA PRO A 226 18.81 4.77 23.01
C PRO A 226 17.49 5.09 22.30
N ARG A 227 16.45 4.26 22.46
CA ARG A 227 15.14 4.52 21.84
C ARG A 227 14.42 5.68 22.52
N ALA A 228 14.51 5.79 23.85
CA ALA A 228 13.98 6.94 24.59
C ALA A 228 14.74 8.24 24.23
N GLN A 229 16.06 8.14 24.02
CA GLN A 229 16.84 9.29 23.58
C GLN A 229 16.47 9.74 22.16
N LEU A 230 16.23 8.79 21.25
CA LEU A 230 15.74 9.10 19.93
C LEU A 230 14.37 9.78 20.02
N ASP A 231 13.44 9.23 20.79
CA ASP A 231 12.09 9.78 20.95
C ASP A 231 12.12 11.22 21.47
N LYS A 232 12.89 11.47 22.55
CA LYS A 232 13.13 12.82 23.07
C LYS A 232 13.74 13.77 22.03
N ALA A 233 14.60 13.27 21.14
CA ALA A 233 15.16 14.09 20.06
C ALA A 233 14.15 14.40 18.94
N LEU A 234 13.07 13.61 18.83
CA LEU A 234 11.98 13.80 17.87
C LEU A 234 10.81 14.62 18.45
N GLU A 235 10.70 14.80 19.77
CA GLU A 235 9.66 15.64 20.40
C GLU A 235 9.59 17.05 19.82
N PRO A 236 10.70 17.82 19.66
CA PRO A 236 10.65 19.18 19.12
C PRO A 236 10.23 19.22 17.64
N LEU A 237 10.26 18.07 16.96
CA LEU A 237 9.84 17.95 15.57
C LEU A 237 8.33 17.71 15.42
N GLY A 238 7.58 17.54 16.53
CA GLY A 238 6.11 17.63 16.59
C GLY A 238 5.35 16.97 15.44
N ASP A 239 4.37 17.70 14.89
CA ASP A 239 3.60 17.36 13.68
C ASP A 239 4.37 17.65 12.39
N SER A 240 5.62 17.20 12.32
CA SER A 240 6.43 17.39 11.12
C SER A 240 5.72 16.82 9.89
N SER A 241 5.68 17.63 8.83
CA SER A 241 5.21 17.19 7.53
C SER A 241 6.15 16.17 6.86
N SER A 242 7.32 15.88 7.45
CA SER A 242 8.28 14.90 6.93
C SER A 242 7.75 13.47 7.15
N LEU A 243 7.67 12.70 6.07
CA LEU A 243 7.29 11.29 6.14
C LEU A 243 8.37 10.47 6.85
N PHE A 244 9.64 10.84 6.70
CA PHE A 244 10.73 10.20 7.41
C PHE A 244 10.57 10.34 8.92
N VAL A 245 10.26 11.54 9.43
CA VAL A 245 10.06 11.79 10.87
C VAL A 245 8.86 10.99 11.40
N ARG A 246 7.74 10.99 10.68
CA ARG A 246 6.52 10.26 11.07
C ARG A 246 6.76 8.75 11.12
N ALA A 247 7.35 8.19 10.06
CA ALA A 247 7.67 6.77 10.00
C ALA A 247 8.68 6.36 11.08
N LEU A 248 9.70 7.19 11.33
CA LEU A 248 10.70 6.93 12.35
C LEU A 248 10.09 6.90 13.76
N ARG A 249 9.19 7.83 14.09
CA ARG A 249 8.47 7.83 15.37
C ARG A 249 7.59 6.59 15.52
N GLN A 250 6.82 6.25 14.49
CA GLN A 250 5.96 5.07 14.49
C GLN A 250 6.78 3.79 14.72
N VAL A 251 7.83 3.56 13.92
CA VAL A 251 8.68 2.38 14.04
C VAL A 251 9.40 2.33 15.39
N ASN A 252 9.88 3.46 15.91
CA ASN A 252 10.54 3.49 17.22
C ASN A 252 9.58 3.10 18.36
N ASN A 253 8.33 3.57 18.30
CA ASN A 253 7.29 3.22 19.25
C ASN A 253 6.89 1.75 19.13
N THR A 254 6.72 1.24 17.91
CA THR A 254 6.38 -0.17 17.66
C THR A 254 7.44 -1.11 18.21
N PHE A 255 8.73 -0.85 17.94
CA PHE A 255 9.81 -1.62 18.54
C PHE A 255 9.84 -1.51 20.07
N GLY A 256 9.57 -0.32 20.61
CA GLY A 256 9.43 -0.09 22.04
C GLY A 256 8.35 -0.92 22.71
N SER A 257 7.16 -0.96 22.11
CA SER A 257 6.02 -1.77 22.60
C SER A 257 6.31 -3.28 22.56
N ASN A 258 7.19 -3.72 21.67
CA ASN A 258 7.69 -5.09 21.60
C ASN A 258 8.91 -5.36 22.49
N ASN A 259 9.26 -4.42 23.38
CA ASN A 259 10.43 -4.47 24.26
C ASN A 259 11.77 -4.70 23.52
N ASP A 260 11.88 -4.27 22.25
CA ASP A 260 13.11 -4.35 21.48
C ASP A 260 14.03 -3.17 21.81
N GLN A 261 15.24 -3.44 22.29
CA GLN A 261 16.25 -2.43 22.63
C GLN A 261 17.46 -2.46 21.68
N ASN A 262 17.33 -3.08 20.50
CA ASN A 262 18.45 -3.34 19.58
C ASN A 262 18.91 -2.11 18.78
N LEU A 263 18.65 -0.90 19.29
CA LEU A 263 19.12 0.36 18.72
C LEU A 263 20.34 0.84 19.51
N THR A 264 21.46 1.05 18.84
CA THR A 264 22.64 1.64 19.49
C THR A 264 22.49 3.15 19.64
N LEU A 265 23.19 3.72 20.63
CA LEU A 265 23.27 5.17 20.84
C LEU A 265 23.74 5.92 19.57
N LYS A 266 24.72 5.36 18.85
CA LYS A 266 25.21 5.91 17.58
C LYS A 266 24.14 5.94 16.49
N GLN A 267 23.32 4.88 16.39
CA GLN A 267 22.21 4.83 15.45
C GLN A 267 21.10 5.81 15.83
N ALA A 268 20.77 5.91 17.12
CA ALA A 268 19.80 6.89 17.62
C ALA A 268 20.22 8.32 17.26
N PHE A 269 21.49 8.71 17.51
CA PHE A 269 22.00 10.02 17.10
C PHE A 269 21.99 10.24 15.60
N HIS A 270 22.34 9.21 14.82
CA HIS A 270 22.29 9.29 13.36
C HIS A 270 20.87 9.56 12.85
N TYR A 271 19.89 8.83 13.37
CA TYR A 271 18.48 9.02 13.04
C TYR A 271 17.96 10.39 13.47
N ALA A 272 18.27 10.84 14.68
CA ALA A 272 17.90 12.17 15.15
C ALA A 272 18.47 13.28 14.25
N LYS A 273 19.71 13.13 13.77
CA LYS A 273 20.31 14.06 12.82
C LYS A 273 19.55 14.08 11.48
N LEU A 274 19.30 12.91 10.89
CA LEU A 274 18.55 12.82 9.63
C LEU A 274 17.13 13.39 9.76
N ALA A 275 16.48 13.13 10.89
CA ALA A 275 15.14 13.63 11.19
C ALA A 275 15.09 15.16 11.23
N LYS A 276 16.08 15.80 11.87
CA LYS A 276 16.20 17.26 11.89
C LYS A 276 16.42 17.83 10.48
N GLN A 277 17.31 17.23 9.70
CA GLN A 277 17.61 17.66 8.33
C GLN A 277 16.40 17.48 7.39
N ALA A 278 15.63 16.39 7.56
CA ALA A 278 14.43 16.15 6.77
C ALA A 278 13.29 17.11 7.17
N ALA A 279 13.10 17.36 8.47
CA ALA A 279 12.08 18.27 8.97
C ALA A 279 12.32 19.74 8.54
N SER A 280 13.59 20.18 8.55
CA SER A 280 13.99 21.52 8.09
C SER A 280 14.00 21.66 6.57
N GLY A 281 13.88 20.56 5.82
CA GLY A 281 13.98 20.56 4.36
C GLY A 281 15.41 20.67 3.83
N GLU A 282 16.44 20.55 4.67
CA GLU A 282 17.85 20.49 4.24
C GLU A 282 18.10 19.26 3.34
N ILE A 283 17.40 18.16 3.61
CA ILE A 283 17.38 16.96 2.76
C ILE A 283 15.94 16.50 2.50
N SER A 284 15.72 15.82 1.37
CA SER A 284 14.42 15.21 1.06
C SER A 284 14.17 13.95 1.91
N ASP A 285 12.90 13.58 2.10
CA ASP A 285 12.52 12.36 2.83
C ASP A 285 13.16 11.10 2.21
N PRO A 286 13.17 10.91 0.87
CA PRO A 286 13.88 9.81 0.23
C PRO A 286 15.37 9.79 0.55
N THR A 287 16.01 10.97 0.59
CA THR A 287 17.43 11.09 0.91
C THR A 287 17.71 10.69 2.35
N ALA A 288 16.83 11.06 3.29
CA ALA A 288 16.94 10.66 4.69
C ALA A 288 16.82 9.13 4.85
N PHE A 289 15.81 8.53 4.22
CA PHE A 289 15.63 7.08 4.17
C PHE A 289 16.83 6.36 3.55
N MET A 290 17.33 6.83 2.40
CA MET A 290 18.46 6.20 1.72
C MET A 290 19.74 6.24 2.56
N ARG A 291 20.03 7.38 3.21
CA ARG A 291 21.18 7.51 4.10
C ARG A 291 21.09 6.58 5.31
N ALA A 292 19.90 6.43 5.88
CA ALA A 292 19.65 5.47 6.95
C ALA A 292 19.85 4.02 6.48
N ALA A 293 19.36 3.67 5.27
CA ALA A 293 19.56 2.34 4.68
C ALA A 293 21.04 2.01 4.50
N ILE A 294 21.83 2.94 3.95
CA ILE A 294 23.29 2.78 3.78
C ILE A 294 23.99 2.61 5.13
N SER A 295 23.57 3.35 6.17
CA SER A 295 24.12 3.20 7.52
C SER A 295 23.88 1.80 8.08
N TRP A 296 22.70 1.23 7.88
CA TRP A 296 22.39 -0.13 8.28
C TRP A 296 23.14 -1.18 7.46
N ALA A 297 23.26 -1.00 6.14
CA ALA A 297 24.02 -1.88 5.26
C ALA A 297 25.48 -2.05 5.73
N LYS A 298 26.13 -0.95 6.17
CA LYS A 298 27.50 -0.98 6.72
C LYS A 298 27.64 -1.83 7.99
N ASN A 299 26.54 -2.08 8.71
CA ASN A 299 26.53 -2.86 9.95
C ASN A 299 26.11 -4.33 9.74
N LEU A 300 25.79 -4.75 8.50
CA LEU A 300 25.42 -6.13 8.17
C LEU A 300 26.39 -7.18 8.73
N PRO A 301 27.74 -7.02 8.60
CA PRO A 301 28.68 -8.01 9.11
C PRO A 301 28.68 -8.17 10.64
N ARG A 302 28.13 -7.19 11.39
CA ARG A 302 28.18 -7.15 12.86
C ARG A 302 26.83 -7.39 13.52
N GLN A 303 25.75 -6.96 12.88
CA GLN A 303 24.40 -6.96 13.46
C GLN A 303 23.42 -7.86 12.69
N GLY A 304 23.89 -8.53 11.62
CA GLY A 304 23.17 -9.59 10.91
C GLY A 304 21.70 -9.25 10.65
N PRO A 305 20.74 -9.97 11.27
CA PRO A 305 19.31 -9.75 11.10
C PRO A 305 18.82 -8.33 11.37
N VAL A 306 19.27 -7.70 12.44
CA VAL A 306 18.83 -6.34 12.82
C VAL A 306 19.28 -5.32 11.78
N ALA A 307 20.54 -5.44 11.32
CA ALA A 307 21.06 -4.55 10.29
C ALA A 307 20.41 -4.73 8.93
N PHE A 308 20.08 -5.97 8.59
CA PHE A 308 19.37 -6.26 7.36
C PHE A 308 17.94 -5.68 7.36
N VAL A 309 17.18 -5.89 8.45
CA VAL A 309 15.81 -5.34 8.58
C VAL A 309 15.84 -3.82 8.55
N GLY A 310 16.79 -3.21 9.27
CA GLY A 310 17.02 -1.76 9.21
C GLY A 310 17.30 -1.28 7.78
N MET A 311 18.17 -1.95 7.03
CA MET A 311 18.45 -1.60 5.63
C MET A 311 17.18 -1.69 4.77
N VAL A 312 16.45 -2.81 4.85
CA VAL A 312 15.23 -3.07 4.07
C VAL A 312 14.15 -2.04 4.31
N LEU A 313 13.79 -1.78 5.58
CA LEU A 313 12.70 -0.86 5.93
C LEU A 313 13.01 0.55 5.43
N ASN A 314 14.26 0.98 5.53
CA ASN A 314 14.67 2.30 5.06
C ASN A 314 14.79 2.37 3.53
N SER A 315 15.17 1.30 2.84
CA SER A 315 15.10 1.23 1.37
C SER A 315 13.66 1.33 0.88
N GLY A 316 12.70 0.67 1.55
CA GLY A 316 11.27 0.83 1.28
C GLY A 316 10.83 2.27 1.43
N GLY A 317 11.15 2.91 2.56
CA GLY A 317 10.84 4.32 2.78
C GLY A 317 11.41 5.27 1.71
N THR A 318 12.57 4.93 1.11
CA THR A 318 13.15 5.70 -0.01
C THR A 318 12.23 5.68 -1.23
N LEU A 319 11.67 4.52 -1.57
CA LEU A 319 10.81 4.34 -2.73
C LEU A 319 9.47 5.06 -2.57
N PHE A 320 8.87 5.00 -1.37
CA PHE A 320 7.50 5.50 -1.13
C PHE A 320 7.44 6.98 -0.72
N SER A 321 8.51 7.54 -0.14
CA SER A 321 8.48 8.95 0.29
C SER A 321 8.64 9.96 -0.85
N GLY A 322 9.19 9.55 -1.99
CA GLY A 322 9.42 10.43 -3.14
C GLY A 322 8.11 10.97 -3.73
N PRO A 323 7.17 10.10 -4.13
CA PRO A 323 5.89 10.55 -4.70
C PRO A 323 5.05 11.36 -3.71
N ALA A 324 5.00 10.96 -2.44
CA ALA A 324 4.25 11.66 -1.41
C ALA A 324 4.85 13.05 -1.04
N GLN A 325 6.17 13.24 -1.22
CA GLN A 325 6.80 14.56 -1.12
C GLN A 325 6.51 15.42 -2.37
N ILE A 326 6.52 14.84 -3.57
CA ILE A 326 6.12 15.52 -4.82
C ILE A 326 4.66 15.97 -4.77
N ALA A 327 3.75 15.17 -4.20
CA ALA A 327 2.35 15.53 -4.00
C ALA A 327 2.19 16.80 -3.17
N LYS A 328 3.01 17.01 -2.13
CA LYS A 328 3.00 18.23 -1.29
C LYS A 328 3.49 19.48 -2.04
N TYR A 329 4.42 19.33 -2.98
CA TYR A 329 4.83 20.43 -3.86
C TYR A 329 3.74 20.77 -4.89
N LYS A 330 3.09 19.75 -5.47
CA LYS A 330 2.01 19.93 -6.45
C LYS A 330 0.76 20.58 -5.84
N THR A 331 0.44 20.26 -4.59
CA THR A 331 -0.71 20.83 -3.85
C THR A 331 -0.41 22.17 -3.19
N GLY A 332 0.83 22.67 -3.25
CA GLY A 332 1.25 23.90 -2.57
C GLY A 332 1.38 23.76 -1.04
N ALA A 333 1.03 22.62 -0.46
CA ALA A 333 1.13 22.37 0.99
C ALA A 333 2.56 22.49 1.52
N ALA A 334 3.56 22.18 0.70
CA ALA A 334 4.98 22.37 1.04
C ALA A 334 5.37 23.86 1.19
N LEU A 335 4.63 24.77 0.56
CA LEU A 335 4.88 26.22 0.54
C LEU A 335 4.14 26.96 1.66
N MET A 336 3.22 26.29 2.37
CA MET A 336 2.43 26.89 3.46
C MET A 336 3.12 26.84 4.84
N LYS A 337 4.39 26.41 4.90
CA LYS A 337 5.17 26.48 6.15
C LYS A 337 5.57 27.93 6.46
N PRO A 338 5.52 28.39 7.72
CA PRO A 338 6.11 29.67 8.09
C PRO A 338 7.59 29.64 7.73
N VAL A 339 8.04 30.67 7.00
CA VAL A 339 9.40 30.81 6.46
C VAL A 339 10.40 30.85 7.61
N GLN A 340 10.94 29.69 8.02
CA GLN A 340 12.20 29.66 8.76
C GLN A 340 13.34 29.64 7.74
N GLN A 341 13.81 30.86 7.45
CA GLN A 341 15.04 31.22 6.76
C GLN A 341 15.27 30.52 5.41
N ALA A 342 14.64 31.05 4.37
CA ALA A 342 15.15 30.94 3.01
C ALA A 342 16.60 31.50 2.99
N LYS A 343 17.59 30.63 2.78
CA LYS A 343 18.93 31.06 2.37
C LYS A 343 18.78 31.83 1.07
N ALA A 344 19.07 33.13 1.11
CA ALA A 344 19.04 34.01 -0.04
C ALA A 344 19.95 33.46 -1.15
N ILE A 345 19.37 33.12 -2.31
CA ILE A 345 20.09 32.70 -3.53
C ILE A 345 20.72 33.91 -4.25
N ARG A 346 20.74 35.11 -3.66
CA ARG A 346 21.34 36.31 -4.25
C ARG A 346 22.39 36.93 -3.33
N SER A 347 23.60 36.40 -3.39
CA SER A 347 24.81 37.19 -3.12
C SER A 347 26.03 36.60 -3.85
N THR A 348 25.99 36.58 -5.18
CA THR A 348 27.24 36.70 -5.95
C THR A 348 27.41 38.16 -6.28
N THR A 349 28.18 38.85 -5.43
CA THR A 349 28.76 40.16 -5.70
C THR A 349 29.46 40.12 -7.05
N ARG A 350 28.93 40.88 -8.00
CA ARG A 350 29.65 41.25 -9.22
C ARG A 350 30.61 42.36 -8.82
N THR A 351 31.91 42.04 -8.72
CA THR A 351 32.95 43.05 -8.58
C THR A 351 33.04 43.90 -9.85
N PRO A 352 33.38 45.19 -9.72
CA PRO A 352 33.24 46.22 -10.76
C PRO A 352 34.08 45.99 -12.00
#